data_AF-A0A2G4REI5-F1
#
_entry.id   AF-A0A2G4REI5-F1
#
_cell.length_a   1.000
_cell.length_b   1.000
_cell.length_c   1.000
_cell.angle_alpha   90.00
_cell.angle_beta   90.00
_cell.angle_gamma   90.00
#
_symmetry.space_group_name_H-M   'P 1'
#
loop_
_entity.id
_entity.type
_entity.pdbx_description
1 polymer ?
#
loop_
_entity_poly.entity_id
_entity_poly.type
_entity_poly.pdbx_seq_one_letter_code
_entity_poly.pdbx_strand_id
1 'polypeptide(L)'
;MSISPLNLDSRIMSRNPQLDISISRGDVYQEGIGSIEQASVFGEAALQEILKDKKKQLARYVRTRSDNPESKEKHPVSFDNEALRRMHVTSVEDSLYELRNAFALSAYHFWETSIYRWYLEDNPREFSKNLGPYAKLKSVMAELHKRDPGIPNAPDSHLEAVCRLANILKHTSSTSCEWMKNHAPPELQSIKDQIGQMPPGRSVRLTNEQLTWIFNIIRRSGPGYRAN
;
A
#
# COMPACT_ATOMS: atom_id res chain seq x y z
N MET A 1 60.20 9.79 32.33
CA MET A 1 59.49 9.28 31.13
C MET A 1 58.09 9.86 31.18
N SER A 2 57.81 10.87 30.35
CA SER A 2 56.52 11.56 30.29
C SER A 2 55.74 10.97 29.11
N ILE A 3 54.58 10.39 29.39
CA ILE A 3 53.69 9.86 28.35
C ILE A 3 52.79 11.02 27.92
N SER A 4 53.02 11.53 26.71
CA SER A 4 52.13 12.50 26.07
C SER A 4 50.72 11.92 25.93
N PRO A 5 49.66 12.70 26.19
CA PRO A 5 48.31 12.24 25.89
C PRO A 5 48.18 12.08 24.38
N LEU A 6 47.67 10.90 23.99
CA LEU A 6 47.21 10.59 22.64
C LEU A 6 46.38 11.76 22.10
N ASN A 7 46.89 12.36 21.04
CA ASN A 7 46.14 13.22 20.14
C ASN A 7 45.08 12.32 19.48
N LEU A 8 43.93 12.15 20.14
CA LEU A 8 42.77 11.54 19.53
C LEU A 8 42.37 12.47 18.38
N ASP A 9 42.52 11.96 17.17
CA ASP A 9 42.22 12.63 15.91
C ASP A 9 40.91 13.44 16.03
N SER A 10 41.04 14.77 16.04
CA SER A 10 39.91 15.71 16.00
C SER A 10 39.06 15.57 14.72
N ARG A 11 39.48 14.69 13.80
CA ARG A 11 38.79 14.32 12.57
C ARG A 11 37.62 13.34 12.77
N ILE A 12 37.51 12.66 13.92
CA ILE A 12 36.38 11.75 14.19
C ILE A 12 35.15 12.51 14.73
N MET A 13 35.32 13.76 15.19
CA MET A 13 34.24 14.55 15.80
C MET A 13 33.53 15.54 14.86
N SER A 14 33.81 15.53 13.55
CA SER A 14 33.04 16.32 12.58
C SER A 14 31.94 15.51 11.87
N ARG A 15 31.26 14.59 12.57
CA ARG A 15 30.03 13.99 12.04
C ARG A 15 29.02 15.09 11.85
N ASN A 16 28.66 15.36 10.60
CA ASN A 16 27.66 16.36 10.26
C ASN A 16 26.30 15.88 10.82
N PRO A 17 25.75 16.54 11.86
CA PRO A 17 24.53 16.06 12.52
C PRO A 17 23.34 15.97 11.57
N GLN A 18 23.31 16.81 10.53
CA GLN A 18 22.29 16.76 9.48
C GLN A 18 22.40 15.48 8.64
N LEU A 19 23.61 14.99 8.40
CA LEU A 19 23.83 13.73 7.68
C LEU A 19 23.36 12.54 8.52
N ASP A 20 23.62 12.55 9.83
CA ASP A 20 23.18 11.49 10.76
C ASP A 20 21.64 11.46 10.90
N ILE A 21 20.97 12.63 10.94
CA ILE A 21 19.51 12.72 10.97
C ILE A 21 18.89 12.24 9.65
N SER A 22 19.49 12.63 8.51
CA SER A 22 19.02 12.22 7.17
C SER A 22 19.08 10.71 6.98
N ILE A 23 20.20 10.08 7.39
CA ILE A 23 20.37 8.61 7.39
C ILE A 23 19.30 7.97 8.28
N SER A 24 19.07 8.52 9.48
CA SER A 24 18.03 8.01 10.39
C SER A 24 16.61 8.13 9.83
N ARG A 25 16.27 9.23 9.13
CA ARG A 25 14.94 9.40 8.49
C ARG A 25 14.74 8.43 7.33
N GLY A 26 15.79 8.23 6.53
CA GLY A 26 15.82 7.24 5.46
C GLY A 26 15.55 5.83 5.98
N ASP A 27 16.34 5.38 6.95
CA ASP A 27 16.23 4.02 7.49
C ASP A 27 14.86 3.76 8.13
N VAL A 28 14.35 4.69 8.95
CA VAL A 28 13.02 4.57 9.57
C VAL A 28 11.90 4.53 8.54
N TYR A 29 11.99 5.35 7.49
CA TYR A 29 10.99 5.35 6.42
C TYR A 29 10.98 4.05 5.62
N GLN A 30 12.17 3.58 5.21
CA GLN A 30 12.32 2.36 4.43
C GLN A 30 11.88 1.12 5.23
N GLU A 31 12.25 1.05 6.51
CA GLU A 31 11.81 -0.02 7.43
C GLU A 31 10.29 -0.01 7.62
N GLY A 32 9.68 1.17 7.77
CA GLY A 32 8.23 1.31 7.93
C GLY A 32 7.46 0.83 6.69
N ILE A 33 7.89 1.22 5.49
CA ILE A 33 7.30 0.71 4.24
C ILE A 33 7.54 -0.80 4.08
N GLY A 34 8.76 -1.27 4.35
CA GLY A 34 9.10 -2.69 4.32
C GLY A 34 8.25 -3.53 5.26
N SER A 35 7.97 -3.03 6.46
CA SER A 35 7.10 -3.68 7.43
C SER A 35 5.65 -3.81 6.94
N ILE A 36 5.11 -2.76 6.32
CA ILE A 36 3.74 -2.80 5.75
C ILE A 36 3.69 -3.78 4.57
N GLU A 37 4.69 -3.77 3.70
CA GLU A 37 4.78 -4.71 2.58
C GLU A 37 4.89 -6.15 3.07
N GLN A 38 5.75 -6.43 4.04
CA GLN A 38 5.91 -7.76 4.62
C GLN A 38 4.61 -8.26 5.28
N ALA A 39 3.91 -7.38 6.00
CA ALA A 39 2.59 -7.69 6.56
C ALA A 39 1.57 -8.01 5.46
N SER A 40 1.64 -7.31 4.31
CA SER A 40 0.77 -7.58 3.17
C SER A 40 1.01 -8.96 2.57
N VAL A 41 2.27 -9.38 2.43
CA VAL A 41 2.65 -10.71 1.93
C VAL A 41 2.10 -11.81 2.84
N PHE A 42 2.27 -11.67 4.16
CA PHE A 42 1.75 -12.66 5.11
C PHE A 42 0.22 -12.71 5.14
N GLY A 43 -0.44 -11.55 5.16
CA GLY A 43 -1.90 -11.49 5.15
C GLY A 43 -2.50 -12.06 3.87
N GLU A 44 -1.89 -11.77 2.73
CA GLU A 44 -2.28 -12.32 1.43
C GLU A 44 -2.11 -13.84 1.38
N ALA A 45 -0.96 -14.37 1.82
CA ALA A 45 -0.70 -15.80 1.84
C ALA A 45 -1.77 -16.56 2.65
N ALA A 46 -2.14 -16.05 3.83
CA ALA A 46 -3.17 -16.66 4.66
C ALA A 46 -4.54 -16.72 3.96
N LEU A 47 -4.97 -15.62 3.31
CA LEU A 47 -6.23 -15.60 2.58
C LEU A 47 -6.21 -16.48 1.33
N GLN A 48 -5.06 -16.56 0.63
CA GLN A 48 -4.90 -17.46 -0.52
C GLN A 48 -5.01 -18.94 -0.10
N GLU A 49 -4.45 -19.33 1.04
CA GLU A 49 -4.60 -20.68 1.58
C GLU A 49 -6.06 -21.01 1.91
N ILE A 50 -6.76 -20.10 2.58
CA ILE A 50 -8.20 -20.25 2.87
C ILE A 50 -8.98 -20.38 1.56
N LEU A 51 -8.70 -19.53 0.57
CA LEU A 51 -9.36 -19.55 -0.72
C LEU A 51 -9.14 -20.88 -1.46
N LYS A 52 -7.91 -21.39 -1.44
CA LYS A 52 -7.55 -22.69 -2.02
C LYS A 52 -8.35 -23.82 -1.38
N ASP A 53 -8.48 -23.81 -0.05
CA ASP A 53 -9.29 -24.80 0.65
C ASP A 53 -10.78 -24.69 0.28
N LYS A 54 -11.36 -23.48 0.29
CA LYS A 54 -12.77 -23.29 -0.12
C LYS A 54 -13.04 -23.74 -1.56
N LYS A 55 -12.13 -23.44 -2.49
CA LYS A 55 -12.21 -23.92 -3.89
C LYS A 55 -12.14 -25.45 -3.97
N LYS A 56 -11.27 -26.08 -3.18
CA LYS A 56 -11.18 -27.56 -3.10
C LYS A 56 -12.45 -28.18 -2.52
N GLN A 57 -13.05 -27.57 -1.50
CA GLN A 57 -14.31 -28.03 -0.91
C GLN A 57 -15.48 -27.91 -1.91
N LEU A 58 -15.56 -26.80 -2.65
CA LEU A 58 -16.56 -26.64 -3.71
C LEU A 58 -16.37 -27.69 -4.82
N ALA A 59 -15.14 -27.89 -5.30
CA ALA A 59 -14.85 -28.86 -6.34
C ALA A 59 -15.19 -30.30 -5.91
N ARG A 60 -14.91 -30.67 -4.66
CA ARG A 60 -15.30 -31.97 -4.09
C ARG A 60 -16.82 -32.13 -4.09
N TYR A 61 -17.56 -31.13 -3.62
CA TYR A 61 -19.03 -31.16 -3.57
C TYR A 61 -19.64 -31.33 -4.97
N VAL A 62 -19.19 -30.55 -5.95
CA VAL A 62 -19.67 -30.63 -7.33
C VAL A 62 -19.42 -32.01 -7.93
N ARG A 63 -18.25 -32.61 -7.67
CA ARG A 63 -17.95 -33.97 -8.12
C ARG A 63 -18.90 -35.01 -7.51
N THR A 64 -19.06 -35.00 -6.18
CA THR A 64 -19.88 -36.00 -5.48
C THR A 64 -21.38 -35.84 -5.73
N ARG A 65 -21.84 -34.62 -6.06
CA ARG A 65 -23.25 -34.37 -6.43
C ARG A 65 -23.64 -35.10 -7.71
N SER A 66 -22.75 -35.12 -8.70
CA SER A 66 -22.98 -35.80 -9.99
C SER A 66 -23.12 -37.32 -9.85
N ASP A 67 -22.61 -37.89 -8.76
CA ASP A 67 -22.55 -39.34 -8.53
C ASP A 67 -23.67 -39.86 -7.58
N ASN A 68 -24.53 -38.98 -7.04
CA ASN A 68 -25.50 -39.37 -6.00
C ASN A 68 -26.94 -39.59 -6.55
N PRO A 69 -27.50 -40.82 -6.51
CA PRO A 69 -28.82 -41.12 -7.08
C PRO A 69 -30.00 -40.41 -6.38
N GLU A 70 -29.85 -40.02 -5.10
CA GLU A 70 -30.87 -39.28 -4.33
C GLU A 70 -31.10 -37.84 -4.82
N SER A 71 -30.18 -37.28 -5.63
CA SER A 71 -30.37 -35.94 -6.21
C SER A 71 -31.42 -35.89 -7.33
N LYS A 72 -32.05 -37.03 -7.66
CA LYS A 72 -33.11 -37.16 -8.66
C LYS A 72 -34.53 -37.11 -8.06
N GLU A 73 -34.68 -37.05 -6.74
CA GLU A 73 -36.00 -36.94 -6.10
C GLU A 73 -36.58 -35.52 -6.19
N LYS A 74 -37.89 -35.45 -6.48
CA LYS A 74 -38.63 -34.26 -6.94
C LYS A 74 -38.79 -33.11 -5.94
N HIS A 75 -38.32 -33.24 -4.70
CA HIS A 75 -38.47 -32.19 -3.69
C HIS A 75 -37.24 -32.10 -2.78
N PRO A 76 -36.16 -31.42 -3.19
CA PRO A 76 -35.05 -31.15 -2.30
C PRO A 76 -35.39 -29.92 -1.45
N VAL A 77 -35.73 -30.15 -0.18
CA VAL A 77 -35.59 -29.15 0.88
C VAL A 77 -34.08 -28.99 1.14
N SER A 78 -33.40 -28.22 0.31
CA SER A 78 -32.04 -27.76 0.62
C SER A 78 -31.85 -26.38 0.03
N PHE A 79 -31.45 -25.41 0.86
CA PHE A 79 -30.64 -24.30 0.35
C PHE A 79 -29.62 -24.89 -0.61
N ASP A 80 -29.51 -24.37 -1.84
CA ASP A 80 -28.59 -24.90 -2.84
C ASP A 80 -27.16 -24.83 -2.28
N ASN A 81 -26.71 -25.95 -1.70
CA ASN A 81 -25.44 -26.05 -0.99
C ASN A 81 -24.27 -25.74 -1.93
N GLU A 82 -24.47 -25.87 -3.24
CA GLU A 82 -23.53 -25.38 -4.24
C GLU A 82 -23.47 -23.85 -4.26
N ALA A 83 -24.62 -23.18 -4.34
CA ALA A 83 -24.72 -21.73 -4.30
C ALA A 83 -24.08 -21.17 -3.02
N LEU A 84 -24.35 -21.77 -1.86
CA LEU A 84 -23.73 -21.38 -0.59
C LEU A 84 -22.19 -21.54 -0.63
N ARG A 85 -21.68 -22.65 -1.17
CA ARG A 85 -20.24 -22.88 -1.31
C ARG A 85 -19.59 -21.92 -2.31
N ARG A 86 -20.28 -21.56 -3.40
CA ARG A 86 -19.84 -20.53 -4.34
C ARG A 86 -19.78 -19.16 -3.66
N MET A 87 -20.80 -18.81 -2.86
CA MET A 87 -20.80 -17.57 -2.07
C MET A 87 -19.63 -17.51 -1.09
N HIS A 88 -19.27 -18.63 -0.42
CA HIS A 88 -18.08 -18.67 0.43
C HIS A 88 -16.78 -18.42 -0.35
N VAL A 89 -16.63 -18.99 -1.55
CA VAL A 89 -15.46 -18.71 -2.40
C VAL A 89 -15.41 -17.23 -2.77
N THR A 90 -16.52 -16.67 -3.26
CA THR A 90 -16.61 -15.25 -3.63
C THR A 90 -16.33 -14.33 -2.45
N SER A 91 -16.83 -14.65 -1.25
CA SER A 91 -16.59 -13.84 -0.05
C SER A 91 -15.11 -13.82 0.35
N VAL A 92 -14.40 -14.94 0.24
CA VAL A 92 -12.95 -14.98 0.50
C VAL A 92 -12.18 -14.24 -0.60
N GLU A 93 -12.59 -14.34 -1.87
CA GLU A 93 -12.00 -13.56 -2.96
C GLU A 93 -12.17 -12.05 -2.75
N ASP A 94 -13.37 -11.60 -2.39
CA ASP A 94 -13.63 -10.19 -2.11
C ASP A 94 -12.81 -9.73 -0.89
N SER A 95 -12.72 -10.54 0.17
CA SER A 95 -11.88 -10.24 1.34
C SER A 95 -10.40 -10.08 0.99
N LEU A 96 -9.89 -10.87 0.04
CA LEU A 96 -8.51 -10.75 -0.46
C LEU A 96 -8.29 -9.39 -1.14
N TYR A 97 -9.24 -8.94 -1.96
CA TYR A 97 -9.13 -7.63 -2.62
C TYR A 97 -9.25 -6.47 -1.62
N GLU A 98 -10.14 -6.58 -0.63
CA GLU A 98 -10.24 -5.59 0.46
C GLU A 98 -8.93 -5.48 1.24
N LEU A 99 -8.30 -6.61 1.55
CA LEU A 99 -7.03 -6.62 2.27
C LEU A 99 -5.93 -5.93 1.46
N ARG A 100 -5.83 -6.21 0.15
CA ARG A 100 -4.87 -5.53 -0.73
C ARG A 100 -5.12 -4.02 -0.81
N ASN A 101 -6.38 -3.61 -0.93
CA ASN A 101 -6.76 -2.20 -0.93
C ASN A 101 -6.37 -1.51 0.38
N ALA A 102 -6.59 -2.17 1.52
CA ALA A 102 -6.19 -1.67 2.83
C ALA A 102 -4.68 -1.46 2.90
N PHE A 103 -3.88 -2.41 2.43
CA PHE A 103 -2.41 -2.26 2.41
C PHE A 103 -1.92 -1.15 1.48
N ALA A 104 -2.48 -1.03 0.27
CA ALA A 104 -2.17 0.08 -0.64
C ALA A 104 -2.47 1.43 0.02
N LEU A 105 -3.62 1.52 0.71
CA LEU A 105 -4.05 2.71 1.42
C LEU A 105 -3.14 3.02 2.62
N SER A 106 -2.80 2.02 3.43
CA SER A 106 -1.90 2.16 4.59
C SER A 106 -0.51 2.63 4.16
N ALA A 107 0.04 2.07 3.07
CA ALA A 107 1.33 2.48 2.55
C ALA A 107 1.33 3.95 2.11
N TYR A 108 0.30 4.38 1.36
CA TYR A 108 0.18 5.77 0.93
C TYR A 108 0.04 6.73 2.13
N HIS A 109 -0.77 6.36 3.13
CA HIS A 109 -0.92 7.15 4.35
C HIS A 109 0.34 7.21 5.21
N PHE A 110 1.16 6.16 5.19
CA PHE A 110 2.46 6.17 5.84
C PHE A 110 3.38 7.22 5.21
N TRP A 111 3.40 7.32 3.88
CA TRP A 111 4.12 8.39 3.18
C TRP A 111 3.62 9.78 3.54
N GLU A 112 2.30 10.00 3.50
CA GLU A 112 1.72 11.29 3.91
C GLU A 112 2.16 11.65 5.33
N THR A 113 1.89 10.75 6.29
CA THR A 113 2.20 10.96 7.71
C THR A 113 3.69 11.20 7.95
N SER A 114 4.58 10.58 7.16
CA SER A 114 6.03 10.80 7.26
C SER A 114 6.40 12.23 6.87
N ILE A 115 5.82 12.80 5.81
CA ILE A 115 6.02 14.20 5.43
C ILE A 115 5.54 15.14 6.53
N TYR A 116 4.35 14.87 7.10
CA TYR A 116 3.85 15.63 8.24
C TYR A 116 4.84 15.58 9.40
N ARG A 117 5.33 14.40 9.75
CA ARG A 117 6.28 14.22 10.85
C ARG A 117 7.55 15.03 10.63
N TRP A 118 8.21 14.89 9.48
CA TRP A 118 9.43 15.63 9.17
C TRP A 118 9.21 17.15 9.17
N TYR A 119 8.07 17.60 8.64
CA TYR A 119 7.72 19.01 8.67
C TYR A 119 7.53 19.54 10.09
N LEU A 120 6.86 18.80 10.96
CA LEU A 120 6.63 19.22 12.35
C LEU A 120 7.92 19.17 13.19
N GLU A 121 8.79 18.18 12.95
CA GLU A 121 10.14 18.13 13.54
C GLU A 121 10.96 19.39 13.21
N ASP A 122 10.88 19.85 11.96
CA ASP A 122 11.58 21.05 11.49
C ASP A 122 10.87 22.36 11.90
N ASN A 123 9.58 22.30 12.26
CA ASN A 123 8.77 23.46 12.61
C ASN A 123 8.00 23.21 13.93
N PRO A 124 8.71 23.05 15.07
CA PRO A 124 8.13 22.55 16.32
C PRO A 124 7.10 23.48 16.96
N ARG A 125 6.89 24.69 16.44
CA ARG A 125 5.85 25.63 16.91
C ARG A 125 4.49 25.41 16.23
N GLU A 126 4.44 24.64 15.16
CA GLU A 126 3.20 24.36 14.42
C GLU A 126 2.64 23.00 14.89
N PHE A 127 1.85 22.94 15.97
CA PHE A 127 1.48 21.64 16.58
C PHE A 127 0.32 20.88 15.92
N SER A 128 -0.34 21.42 14.90
CA SER A 128 -1.57 20.80 14.35
C SER A 128 -1.88 21.19 12.90
N LYS A 129 -0.87 21.53 12.11
CA LYS A 129 -1.13 22.02 10.74
C LYS A 129 -1.54 20.88 9.83
N ASN A 130 -2.75 20.97 9.29
CA ASN A 130 -3.11 20.18 8.14
C ASN A 130 -2.34 20.70 6.91
N LEU A 131 -1.34 19.94 6.45
CA LEU A 131 -0.57 20.24 5.25
C LEU A 131 -1.39 20.12 3.96
N GLY A 132 -2.63 19.63 4.04
CA GLY A 132 -3.61 19.71 2.94
C GLY A 132 -3.40 18.63 1.88
N PRO A 133 -3.85 18.87 0.64
CA PRO A 133 -3.88 17.86 -0.41
C PRO A 133 -2.48 17.55 -0.96
N TYR A 134 -2.39 16.47 -1.74
CA TYR A 134 -1.17 15.99 -2.41
C TYR A 134 -0.29 17.10 -3.03
N ALA A 135 -0.89 18.06 -3.75
CA ALA A 135 -0.16 19.17 -4.36
C ALA A 135 0.62 20.01 -3.34
N LYS A 136 0.06 20.20 -2.14
CA LYS A 136 0.72 20.94 -1.06
C LYS A 136 1.78 20.09 -0.35
N LEU A 137 1.55 18.79 -0.18
CA LEU A 137 2.58 17.85 0.31
C LEU A 137 3.81 17.82 -0.60
N LYS A 138 3.63 17.85 -1.92
CA LYS A 138 4.72 17.95 -2.89
C LYS A 138 5.56 19.22 -2.69
N SER A 139 4.91 20.38 -2.45
CA SER A 139 5.61 21.62 -2.15
C SER A 139 6.38 21.54 -0.83
N VAL A 140 5.79 20.92 0.20
CA VAL A 140 6.46 20.70 1.50
C VAL A 140 7.71 19.83 1.35
N MET A 141 7.68 18.77 0.53
CA MET A 141 8.88 17.97 0.26
C MET A 141 10.01 18.80 -0.35
N ALA A 142 9.71 19.70 -1.29
CA ALA A 142 10.72 20.58 -1.87
C ALA A 142 11.32 21.56 -0.84
N GLU A 143 10.53 22.00 0.15
CA GLU A 143 11.02 22.80 1.27
C GLU A 143 11.91 21.99 2.23
N LEU A 144 11.51 20.75 2.55
CA LEU A 144 12.28 19.82 3.36
C LEU A 144 13.63 19.47 2.70
N HIS A 145 13.63 19.20 1.40
CA HIS A 145 14.83 18.87 0.64
C HIS A 145 15.92 19.95 0.72
N LYS A 146 15.53 21.24 0.73
CA LYS A 146 16.49 22.35 0.87
C LYS A 146 17.27 22.30 2.19
N ARG A 147 16.69 21.68 3.22
CA ARG A 147 17.26 21.55 4.57
C ARG A 147 17.93 20.19 4.76
N ASP A 148 17.36 19.15 4.17
CA ASP A 148 17.80 17.77 4.23
C ASP A 148 17.81 17.16 2.81
N PRO A 149 18.95 17.24 2.10
CA PRO A 149 19.05 16.71 0.74
C PRO A 149 18.81 15.20 0.59
N GLY A 150 18.79 14.43 1.69
CA GLY A 150 18.45 13.01 1.66
C GLY A 150 16.95 12.74 1.50
N ILE A 151 16.10 13.73 1.76
CA ILE A 151 14.68 13.71 1.37
C ILE A 151 14.58 14.08 -0.12
N PRO A 152 13.85 13.33 -0.96
CA PRO A 152 13.68 13.70 -2.35
C PRO A 152 13.05 15.10 -2.52
N ASN A 153 13.55 15.90 -3.47
CA ASN A 153 12.95 17.20 -3.81
C ASN A 153 11.51 17.08 -4.34
N ALA A 154 11.19 15.95 -4.95
CA ALA A 154 9.86 15.60 -5.40
C ALA A 154 9.63 14.10 -5.20
N PRO A 155 8.38 13.66 -4.96
CA PRO A 155 8.06 12.25 -4.95
C PRO A 155 8.21 11.63 -6.35
N ASP A 156 8.09 10.30 -6.42
CA ASP A 156 8.03 9.56 -7.68
C ASP A 156 6.94 10.13 -8.60
N SER A 157 7.20 10.18 -9.91
CA SER A 157 6.28 10.74 -10.90
C SER A 157 4.92 10.05 -10.91
N HIS A 158 4.85 8.78 -10.50
CA HIS A 158 3.60 8.01 -10.44
C HIS A 158 2.88 8.10 -9.10
N LEU A 159 3.43 8.78 -8.10
CA LEU A 159 2.77 8.86 -6.78
C LEU A 159 1.43 9.59 -6.84
N GLU A 160 1.22 10.50 -7.80
CA GLU A 160 -0.10 11.12 -8.00
C GLU A 160 -1.15 10.05 -8.36
N ALA A 161 -0.81 9.08 -9.23
CA ALA A 161 -1.71 7.99 -9.57
C ALA A 161 -2.08 7.15 -8.33
N VAL A 162 -1.11 6.89 -7.45
CA VAL A 162 -1.33 6.20 -6.17
C VAL A 162 -2.24 7.01 -5.24
N CYS A 163 -2.05 8.33 -5.16
CA CYS A 163 -2.94 9.24 -4.42
C CYS A 163 -4.38 9.20 -4.94
N ARG A 164 -4.57 9.25 -6.26
CA ARG A 164 -5.89 9.15 -6.90
C ARG A 164 -6.54 7.81 -6.59
N LEU A 165 -5.79 6.71 -6.70
CA LEU A 165 -6.26 5.39 -6.29
C LEU A 165 -6.68 5.39 -4.81
N ALA A 166 -5.87 5.91 -3.90
CA ALA A 166 -6.21 5.98 -2.48
C ALA A 166 -7.52 6.77 -2.23
N ASN A 167 -7.76 7.86 -2.97
CA ASN A 167 -9.01 8.61 -2.88
C ASN A 167 -10.22 7.84 -3.44
N ILE A 168 -10.03 7.01 -4.46
CA ILE A 168 -11.06 6.09 -4.97
C ILE A 168 -11.38 5.04 -3.90
N LEU A 169 -10.36 4.42 -3.30
CA LEU A 169 -10.51 3.41 -2.26
C LEU A 169 -11.21 3.96 -1.01
N LYS A 170 -10.91 5.20 -0.61
CA LYS A 170 -11.47 5.83 0.61
C LYS A 170 -12.88 6.39 0.44
N HIS A 171 -13.13 7.04 -0.70
CA HIS A 171 -14.27 7.95 -0.85
C HIS A 171 -15.10 7.68 -2.10
N THR A 172 -14.70 6.70 -2.91
CA THR A 172 -15.31 6.47 -4.23
C THR A 172 -15.30 7.76 -5.06
N SER A 173 -14.21 8.53 -4.94
CA SER A 173 -14.09 9.90 -5.46
C SER A 173 -14.29 9.96 -6.97
N SER A 174 -15.39 10.58 -7.43
CA SER A 174 -15.70 10.76 -8.85
C SER A 174 -14.61 11.52 -9.60
N THR A 175 -14.04 12.56 -8.99
CA THR A 175 -12.91 13.33 -9.55
C THR A 175 -11.68 12.45 -9.76
N SER A 176 -11.35 11.58 -8.80
CA SER A 176 -10.19 10.70 -8.91
C SER A 176 -10.44 9.58 -9.92
N CYS A 177 -11.67 9.04 -9.97
CA CYS A 177 -12.11 8.12 -11.01
C CYS A 177 -11.93 8.72 -12.41
N GLU A 178 -12.39 9.95 -12.61
CA GLU A 178 -12.27 10.64 -13.91
C GLU A 178 -10.81 10.92 -14.27
N TRP A 179 -9.98 11.30 -13.29
CA TRP A 179 -8.54 11.44 -13.52
C TRP A 179 -7.91 10.12 -13.97
N MET A 180 -8.22 9.00 -13.30
CA MET A 180 -7.72 7.67 -13.64
C MET A 180 -8.10 7.21 -15.05
N LYS A 181 -9.31 7.51 -15.53
CA LYS A 181 -9.70 7.18 -16.91
C LYS A 181 -8.77 7.79 -17.95
N ASN A 182 -8.22 8.96 -17.66
CA ASN A 182 -7.45 9.74 -18.63
C ASN A 182 -5.93 9.60 -18.43
N HIS A 183 -5.47 9.25 -17.23
CA HIS A 183 -4.05 9.32 -16.87
C HIS A 183 -3.52 8.08 -16.13
N ALA A 184 -4.27 6.98 -16.06
CA ALA A 184 -3.79 5.76 -15.40
C ALA A 184 -2.47 5.27 -16.04
N PRO A 185 -1.43 4.98 -15.23
CA PRO A 185 -0.22 4.34 -15.74
C PRO A 185 -0.52 2.90 -16.18
N PRO A 186 0.31 2.29 -17.04
CA PRO A 186 0.10 0.95 -17.58
C PRO A 186 -0.21 -0.11 -16.50
N GLU A 187 0.46 -0.03 -15.36
CA GLU A 187 0.31 -0.97 -14.25
C GLU A 187 -1.08 -0.88 -13.60
N LEU A 188 -1.74 0.27 -13.66
CA LEU A 188 -3.10 0.48 -13.14
C LEU A 188 -4.18 0.49 -14.23
N GLN A 189 -3.85 0.06 -15.45
CA GLN A 189 -4.78 0.08 -16.57
C GLN A 189 -6.04 -0.79 -16.30
N SER A 190 -5.87 -1.94 -15.65
CA SER A 190 -7.01 -2.80 -15.28
C SER A 190 -7.94 -2.15 -14.25
N ILE A 191 -7.45 -1.17 -13.46
CA ILE A 191 -8.28 -0.42 -12.51
C ILE A 191 -9.13 0.61 -13.25
N LYS A 192 -8.57 1.26 -14.27
CA LYS A 192 -9.33 2.16 -15.15
C LYS A 192 -10.54 1.45 -15.77
N ASP A 193 -10.36 0.21 -16.21
CA ASP A 193 -11.45 -0.57 -16.82
C ASP A 193 -12.53 -0.95 -15.78
N GLN A 194 -12.12 -1.19 -14.53
CA GLN A 194 -13.05 -1.49 -13.43
C GLN A 194 -13.90 -0.28 -13.01
N ILE A 195 -13.30 0.91 -12.91
CA ILE A 195 -13.97 2.13 -12.43
C ILE A 195 -15.22 2.48 -13.26
N GLY A 196 -15.25 2.13 -14.56
CA GLY A 196 -16.42 2.36 -15.42
C GLY A 196 -17.56 1.35 -15.25
N GLN A 197 -17.31 0.24 -14.55
CA GLN A 197 -18.20 -0.92 -14.51
C GLN A 197 -18.58 -1.37 -13.09
N MET A 198 -18.05 -0.70 -12.05
CA MET A 198 -18.25 -1.13 -10.67
C MET A 198 -19.63 -0.72 -10.13
N PRO A 199 -20.46 -1.68 -9.69
CA PRO A 199 -21.67 -1.39 -8.94
C PRO A 199 -21.34 -0.68 -7.63
N PRO A 200 -22.28 0.10 -7.06
CA PRO A 200 -22.12 0.66 -5.72
C PRO A 200 -21.75 -0.43 -4.69
N GLY A 201 -20.72 -0.18 -3.88
CA GLY A 201 -20.31 -1.07 -2.80
C GLY A 201 -19.37 -2.22 -3.19
N ARG A 202 -18.90 -2.30 -4.45
CA ARG A 202 -17.73 -3.15 -4.77
C ARG A 202 -16.44 -2.36 -4.64
N SER A 203 -15.40 -3.02 -4.15
CA SER A 203 -14.05 -2.45 -4.04
C SER A 203 -13.19 -2.82 -5.24
N VAL A 204 -12.19 -1.98 -5.49
CA VAL A 204 -11.23 -2.16 -6.58
C VAL A 204 -10.51 -3.50 -6.40
N ARG A 205 -10.35 -4.26 -7.48
CA ARG A 205 -9.66 -5.56 -7.44
C ARG A 205 -8.19 -5.36 -7.79
N LEU A 206 -7.40 -4.94 -6.81
CA LEU A 206 -5.94 -4.87 -6.96
C LEU A 206 -5.34 -6.27 -7.06
N THR A 207 -4.43 -6.43 -8.02
CA THR A 207 -3.57 -7.63 -8.10
C THR A 207 -2.35 -7.49 -7.20
N ASN A 208 -1.62 -8.59 -6.99
CA ASN A 208 -0.39 -8.55 -6.21
C ASN A 208 0.71 -7.75 -6.92
N GLU A 209 0.78 -7.83 -8.25
CA GLU A 209 1.72 -7.06 -9.06
C GLU A 209 1.48 -5.56 -8.92
N GLN A 210 0.21 -5.16 -8.91
CA GLN A 210 -0.18 -3.75 -8.70
C GLN A 210 0.17 -3.29 -7.30
N LEU A 211 -0.09 -4.12 -6.28
CA LEU A 211 0.26 -3.80 -4.90
C LEU A 211 1.78 -3.66 -4.72
N THR A 212 2.56 -4.56 -5.29
CA THR A 212 4.04 -4.49 -5.31
C THR A 212 4.52 -3.22 -6.01
N TRP A 213 3.92 -2.89 -7.15
CA TRP A 213 4.23 -1.66 -7.87
C TRP A 213 3.94 -0.42 -7.01
N ILE A 214 2.78 -0.37 -6.33
CA ILE A 214 2.40 0.71 -5.40
C ILE A 214 3.45 0.86 -4.28
N PHE A 215 3.87 -0.25 -3.64
CA PHE A 215 4.92 -0.21 -2.62
C PHE A 215 6.22 0.38 -3.17
N ASN A 216 6.62 0.01 -4.38
CA ASN A 216 7.82 0.56 -5.01
C ASN A 216 7.70 2.07 -5.30
N ILE A 217 6.57 2.55 -5.83
CA ILE A 217 6.34 3.99 -6.03
C ILE A 217 6.48 4.75 -4.71
N ILE A 218 5.85 4.25 -3.65
CA ILE A 218 5.87 4.87 -2.32
C ILE A 218 7.28 4.85 -1.75
N ARG A 219 7.98 3.73 -1.86
CA ARG A 219 9.37 3.58 -1.41
C ARG A 219 10.30 4.60 -2.07
N ARG A 220 10.19 4.78 -3.39
CA ARG A 220 10.95 5.76 -4.18
C ARG A 220 10.58 7.21 -3.87
N SER A 221 9.42 7.43 -3.27
CA SER A 221 8.92 8.76 -2.92
C SER A 221 9.39 9.28 -1.57
N GLY A 222 10.19 8.52 -0.83
CA GLY A 222 10.77 8.93 0.45
C GLY A 222 12.30 8.81 0.49
N PRO A 223 12.92 9.25 1.61
CA PRO A 223 14.36 9.27 1.78
C PRO A 223 14.96 7.86 1.84
N GLY A 224 16.27 7.76 1.59
CA GLY A 224 17.03 6.53 1.78
C GLY A 224 16.82 5.44 0.72
N TYR A 225 15.98 5.67 -0.30
CA TYR A 225 15.86 4.71 -1.41
C TYR A 225 17.18 4.62 -2.18
N ARG A 226 17.79 3.44 -2.18
CA ARG A 226 18.92 3.09 -3.04
C ARG A 226 18.39 2.18 -4.12
N ALA A 227 18.35 2.65 -5.36
CA ALA A 227 18.14 1.75 -6.50
C ALA A 227 19.34 0.81 -6.53
N ASN A 228 19.14 -0.46 -6.18
CA ASN A 228 20.13 -1.50 -6.42
C ASN A 228 20.23 -1.75 -7.92
#